data_AF-A0A7Z9HU68-F1
#
_entry.id   AF-A0A7Z9HU68-F1
#
_cell.length_a   1.000
_cell.length_b   1.000
_cell.length_c   1.000
_cell.angle_alpha   90.00
_cell.angle_beta   90.00
_cell.angle_gamma   90.00
#
_symmetry.space_group_name_H-M   'P 1'
#
loop_
_entity.id
_entity.type
_entity.pdbx_description
1 polymer ?
#
loop_
_entity_poly.entity_id
_entity_poly.type
_entity_poly.pdbx_seq_one_letter_code
_entity_poly.pdbx_strand_id
1 'polypeptide(L)'
;MEEPEETTGPRLWGPWATVGFGLIVATAFLATQVIVLIVMIIVKVVTDPKLDTTQYVESLETNGWVLALSTCASTAVCLPVIALIIIFRKGATIKEYVALNSVGAKTLLRLTVLIAGFIAISAGVTTLLRRPLVPEVMIEVYTTMGWPPVLWFALIIAAPVFEEIFFRGFLFEGFRQSHLGNTGAMILTSLFWAVIHLQYGTYEITTIFVSGILLCVVRIRTGSLSSCIFMHSVMNFVATVEVELHVRNLLGS
;
A
#
# COMPACT_ATOMS: atom_id res chain seq x y z
N MET A 1 17.34 -11.35 44.36
CA MET A 1 16.28 -10.73 43.56
C MET A 1 16.99 -10.10 42.38
N GLU A 2 17.09 -10.84 41.27
CA GLU A 2 17.62 -10.28 40.02
C GLU A 2 16.55 -9.35 39.45
N GLU A 3 16.91 -8.08 39.26
CA GLU A 3 16.11 -7.15 38.48
C GLU A 3 15.97 -7.71 37.06
N PRO A 4 14.78 -7.69 36.44
CA PRO A 4 14.63 -8.16 35.08
C PRO A 4 15.44 -7.24 34.15
N GLU A 5 16.34 -7.83 33.35
CA GLU A 5 17.08 -7.14 32.30
C GLU A 5 16.12 -6.24 31.50
N GLU A 6 16.35 -4.94 31.60
CA GLU A 6 15.62 -3.94 30.83
C GLU A 6 15.93 -4.21 29.35
N THR A 7 14.94 -4.75 28.62
CA THR A 7 15.13 -5.12 27.21
C THR A 7 15.56 -3.88 26.42
N THR A 8 16.80 -3.87 25.93
CA THR A 8 17.48 -2.76 25.25
C THR A 8 16.94 -2.46 23.84
N GLY A 9 15.67 -2.76 23.59
CA GLY A 9 14.98 -2.53 22.32
C GLY A 9 14.23 -1.19 22.28
N PRO A 10 13.85 -0.71 21.08
CA PRO A 10 13.06 0.50 20.94
C PRO A 10 11.73 0.37 21.69
N ARG A 11 11.30 1.45 22.34
CA ARG A 11 10.04 1.45 23.08
C ARG A 11 8.85 1.58 22.13
N LEU A 12 8.06 0.53 22.01
CA LEU A 12 6.94 0.44 21.07
C LEU A 12 5.59 0.81 21.71
N TRP A 13 4.60 1.10 20.86
CA TRP A 13 3.21 1.20 21.32
C TRP A 13 2.67 -0.22 21.54
N GLY A 14 1.91 -0.42 22.62
CA GLY A 14 1.22 -1.68 22.85
C GLY A 14 0.06 -1.88 21.87
N PRO A 15 -0.48 -3.10 21.74
CA PRO A 15 -1.44 -3.46 20.69
C PRO A 15 -2.69 -2.57 20.69
N TRP A 16 -3.26 -2.24 21.84
CA TRP A 16 -4.46 -1.38 21.92
C TRP A 16 -4.19 0.06 21.52
N ALA A 17 -3.03 0.61 21.89
CA ALA A 17 -2.62 1.94 21.44
C ALA A 17 -2.40 1.94 19.92
N THR A 18 -1.79 0.88 19.38
CA THR A 18 -1.63 0.70 17.93
C THR A 18 -2.97 0.64 17.21
N VAL A 19 -4.00 -0.02 17.76
CA VAL A 19 -5.36 0.02 17.20
C VAL A 19 -5.90 1.45 17.19
N GLY A 20 -5.87 2.15 18.33
CA GLY A 20 -6.40 3.52 18.44
C GLY A 20 -5.71 4.49 17.48
N PHE A 21 -4.38 4.48 17.43
CA PHE A 21 -3.60 5.28 16.50
C PHE A 21 -3.78 4.84 15.04
N GLY A 22 -3.93 3.54 14.79
CA GLY A 22 -4.25 3.00 13.48
C GLY A 22 -5.57 3.55 12.94
N LEU A 23 -6.59 3.65 13.79
CA LEU A 23 -7.88 4.26 13.45
C LEU A 23 -7.76 5.76 13.15
N ILE A 24 -6.89 6.49 13.86
CA ILE A 24 -6.60 7.90 13.56
C ILE A 24 -5.98 8.04 12.16
N VAL A 25 -4.99 7.21 11.83
CA VAL A 25 -4.36 7.23 10.50
C VAL A 25 -5.35 6.83 9.41
N ALA A 26 -6.16 5.79 9.64
CA ALA A 26 -7.21 5.38 8.71
C ALA A 26 -8.27 6.48 8.49
N THR A 27 -8.63 7.21 9.54
CA THR A 27 -9.55 8.36 9.44
C THR A 27 -8.92 9.49 8.64
N ALA A 28 -7.64 9.81 8.87
CA ALA A 28 -6.91 10.82 8.10
C ALA A 28 -6.80 10.43 6.62
N PHE A 29 -6.56 9.15 6.34
CA PHE A 29 -6.56 8.59 4.98
C PHE A 29 -7.92 8.79 4.30
N LEU A 30 -9.01 8.33 4.92
CA LEU A 30 -10.36 8.48 4.37
C LEU A 30 -10.76 9.95 4.19
N ALA A 31 -10.48 10.80 5.18
CA ALA A 31 -10.75 12.23 5.08
C ALA A 31 -9.99 12.87 3.91
N THR A 32 -8.73 12.47 3.68
CA THR A 32 -7.93 12.99 2.56
C THR A 32 -8.52 12.58 1.21
N GLN A 33 -8.97 11.34 1.05
CA GLN A 33 -9.65 10.91 -0.17
C GLN A 33 -10.93 11.70 -0.43
N VAL A 34 -11.78 11.87 0.59
CA VAL A 34 -13.02 12.65 0.48
C VAL A 34 -12.74 14.10 0.12
N ILE A 35 -11.71 14.73 0.71
CA ILE A 35 -11.31 16.09 0.38
C ILE A 35 -10.87 16.21 -1.08
N VAL A 36 -10.04 15.28 -1.59
CA VAL A 36 -9.61 15.29 -3.00
C VAL A 36 -10.82 15.19 -3.93
N LEU A 37 -11.75 14.26 -3.66
CA LEU A 37 -12.99 14.11 -4.42
C LEU A 37 -13.82 15.39 -4.42
N ILE A 38 -14.07 15.99 -3.24
CA ILE A 38 -14.83 17.25 -3.11
C ILE A 38 -14.16 18.36 -3.92
N VAL A 39 -12.84 18.52 -3.81
CA VAL A 39 -12.10 19.53 -4.57
C VAL A 39 -12.24 19.32 -6.07
N MET A 40 -12.11 18.08 -6.55
CA MET A 40 -12.27 17.77 -7.98
C MET A 40 -13.69 18.03 -8.49
N ILE A 41 -14.71 17.72 -7.68
CA ILE A 41 -16.12 18.02 -7.99
C ILE A 41 -16.34 19.52 -8.06
N ILE A 42 -15.92 20.28 -7.04
CA ILE A 42 -16.08 21.74 -6.99
C ILE A 42 -15.39 22.41 -8.18
N VAL A 43 -14.13 22.04 -8.44
CA VAL A 43 -13.37 22.61 -9.57
C VAL A 43 -14.13 22.35 -10.88
N LYS A 44 -14.59 21.12 -11.12
CA LYS A 44 -15.28 20.80 -12.38
C LYS A 44 -16.61 21.55 -12.51
N VAL A 45 -17.44 21.56 -11.47
CA VAL A 45 -18.73 22.27 -11.45
C VAL A 45 -18.55 23.79 -11.67
N VAL A 46 -17.53 24.39 -11.09
CA VAL A 46 -17.24 25.83 -11.27
C VAL A 46 -16.75 26.13 -12.69
N THR A 47 -15.94 25.24 -13.27
CA THR A 47 -15.39 25.43 -14.62
C THR A 47 -16.36 25.08 -15.75
N ASP A 48 -17.36 24.23 -15.49
CA ASP A 48 -18.34 23.78 -16.47
C ASP A 48 -19.76 23.84 -15.89
N PRO A 49 -20.45 25.00 -16.04
CA PRO A 49 -21.81 25.18 -15.52
C PRO A 49 -22.88 24.27 -16.14
N LYS A 50 -22.57 23.55 -17.23
CA LYS A 50 -23.48 22.63 -17.90
C LYS A 50 -23.20 21.17 -17.55
N LEU A 51 -22.25 20.91 -16.64
CA LEU A 51 -21.87 19.57 -16.22
C LEU A 51 -23.09 18.81 -15.67
N ASP A 52 -23.31 17.59 -16.18
CA ASP A 52 -24.12 16.62 -15.47
C ASP A 52 -23.31 16.10 -14.27
N THR A 53 -23.57 16.69 -13.10
CA THR A 53 -22.86 16.35 -11.87
C THR A 53 -23.03 14.88 -11.50
N THR A 54 -24.18 14.27 -11.77
CA THR A 54 -24.45 12.88 -11.40
C THR A 54 -23.54 11.95 -12.21
N GLN A 55 -23.56 12.12 -13.54
CA GLN A 55 -22.70 11.35 -14.43
C GLN A 55 -21.22 11.59 -14.14
N TYR A 56 -20.83 12.83 -13.80
CA TYR A 56 -19.45 13.13 -13.47
C TYR A 56 -19.00 12.43 -12.20
N VAL A 57 -19.81 12.44 -11.13
CA VAL A 57 -19.47 11.77 -9.86
C VAL A 57 -19.30 10.26 -10.05
N GLU A 58 -20.18 9.61 -10.83
CA GLU A 58 -20.03 8.19 -11.17
C GLU A 58 -18.70 7.91 -11.88
N SER A 59 -18.29 8.80 -12.81
CA SER A 59 -17.02 8.64 -13.53
C SER A 59 -15.76 8.79 -12.66
N LEU A 60 -15.87 9.31 -11.43
CA LEU A 60 -14.73 9.50 -10.53
C LEU A 60 -14.24 8.20 -9.91
N GLU A 61 -15.08 7.15 -9.85
CA GLU A 61 -14.72 5.87 -9.23
C GLU A 61 -13.49 5.21 -9.87
N THR A 62 -13.39 5.30 -11.20
CA THR A 62 -12.30 4.73 -11.99
C THR A 62 -11.42 5.80 -12.65
N ASN A 63 -11.42 7.01 -12.10
CA ASN A 63 -10.67 8.13 -12.65
C ASN A 63 -9.19 8.12 -12.21
N GLY A 64 -8.27 8.12 -13.18
CA GLY A 64 -6.83 8.09 -12.94
C GLY A 64 -6.28 9.27 -12.14
N TRP A 65 -6.84 10.47 -12.34
CA TRP A 65 -6.43 11.65 -11.57
C TRP A 65 -6.89 11.56 -10.11
N VAL A 66 -8.12 11.11 -9.88
CA VAL A 66 -8.65 10.88 -8.52
C VAL A 66 -7.74 9.91 -7.78
N LEU A 67 -7.41 8.77 -8.39
CA LEU A 67 -6.54 7.77 -7.77
C LEU A 67 -5.15 8.37 -7.47
N ALA A 68 -4.52 8.98 -8.46
CA ALA A 68 -3.15 9.47 -8.32
C ALA A 68 -3.04 10.61 -7.28
N LEU A 69 -3.98 11.58 -7.31
CA LEU A 69 -4.01 12.68 -6.35
C LEU A 69 -4.37 12.20 -4.94
N SER A 70 -5.34 11.30 -4.81
CA SER A 70 -5.73 10.74 -3.51
C SER A 70 -4.59 9.98 -2.87
N THR A 71 -3.87 9.15 -3.63
CA THR A 71 -2.71 8.41 -3.13
C THR A 71 -1.57 9.35 -2.73
N CYS A 72 -1.23 10.33 -3.56
CA CYS A 72 -0.18 11.31 -3.25
C CYS A 72 -0.53 12.16 -2.02
N ALA A 73 -1.74 12.72 -1.97
CA ALA A 73 -2.21 13.54 -0.85
C ALA A 73 -2.27 12.72 0.45
N SER A 74 -2.83 11.50 0.39
CA SER A 74 -2.92 10.63 1.56
C SER A 74 -1.54 10.25 2.08
N THR A 75 -0.58 9.98 1.19
CA THR A 75 0.82 9.74 1.58
C THR A 75 1.41 10.95 2.29
N ALA A 76 1.22 12.15 1.73
CA ALA A 76 1.72 13.41 2.29
C ALA A 76 1.11 13.75 3.65
N VAL A 77 -0.14 13.36 3.91
CA VAL A 77 -0.84 13.58 5.19
C VAL A 77 -0.53 12.49 6.21
N CYS A 78 -0.63 11.22 5.83
CA CYS A 78 -0.57 10.10 6.76
C CYS A 78 0.85 9.82 7.26
N LEU A 79 1.89 10.01 6.44
CA LEU A 79 3.26 9.79 6.88
C LEU A 79 3.67 10.73 8.03
N PRO A 80 3.42 12.06 7.97
CA PRO A 80 3.61 12.93 9.12
C PRO A 80 2.78 12.53 10.34
N VAL A 81 1.53 12.11 10.17
CA VAL A 81 0.69 11.65 11.29
C VAL A 81 1.31 10.44 11.99
N ILE A 82 1.74 9.42 11.22
CA ILE A 82 2.44 8.24 11.77
C ILE A 82 3.75 8.66 12.44
N ALA A 83 4.54 9.53 11.81
CA ALA A 83 5.79 10.03 12.35
C ALA A 83 5.60 10.73 13.70
N LEU A 84 4.59 11.61 13.81
CA LEU A 84 4.24 12.29 15.05
C LEU A 84 3.85 11.30 16.14
N ILE A 85 2.98 10.33 15.83
CA ILE A 85 2.56 9.28 16.77
C ILE A 85 3.78 8.50 17.31
N ILE A 86 4.75 8.18 16.46
CA ILE A 86 5.97 7.48 16.86
C ILE A 86 6.85 8.39 17.73
N ILE A 87 7.08 9.64 17.32
CA ILE A 87 7.90 10.61 18.07
C ILE A 87 7.33 10.84 19.48
N PHE A 88 6.00 10.93 19.62
CA PHE A 88 5.36 11.14 20.93
C PHE A 88 5.47 9.95 21.89
N ARG A 89 5.80 8.74 21.41
CA ARG A 89 6.01 7.57 22.27
C ARG A 89 7.14 7.78 23.28
N LYS A 90 8.18 8.51 22.85
CA LYS A 90 9.51 8.66 23.47
C LYS A 90 10.24 7.31 23.64
N GLY A 91 11.52 7.25 23.26
CA GLY A 91 12.36 6.04 23.40
C GLY A 91 12.48 5.15 22.17
N ALA A 92 12.09 5.64 20.98
CA ALA A 92 12.41 5.03 19.69
C ALA A 92 12.48 6.12 18.62
N THR A 93 13.46 6.05 17.73
CA THR A 93 13.44 6.85 16.49
C THR A 93 12.45 6.24 15.49
N ILE A 94 11.98 7.03 14.52
CA ILE A 94 11.11 6.52 13.44
C ILE A 94 11.77 5.33 12.73
N LYS A 95 13.07 5.45 12.45
CA LYS A 95 13.86 4.41 11.79
C LYS A 95 13.85 3.10 12.57
N GLU A 96 14.08 3.15 13.89
CA GLU A 96 14.08 1.96 14.75
C GLU A 96 12.68 1.38 14.90
N TYR A 97 11.67 2.24 15.10
CA TYR A 97 10.28 1.82 15.32
C TYR A 97 9.77 0.99 14.14
N VAL A 98 9.92 1.49 12.92
CA VAL A 98 9.41 0.79 11.72
C VAL A 98 10.43 -0.19 11.12
N ALA A 99 11.65 -0.25 11.68
CA ALA A 99 12.81 -0.96 11.18
C ALA A 99 13.21 -0.58 9.74
N LEU A 100 13.38 0.72 9.48
CA LEU A 100 13.86 1.25 8.20
C LEU A 100 15.38 1.04 8.05
N ASN A 101 15.77 -0.23 7.90
CA ASN A 101 17.15 -0.67 7.82
C ASN A 101 17.62 -0.76 6.36
N SER A 102 18.87 -0.38 6.09
CA SER A 102 19.47 -0.53 4.76
C SER A 102 19.57 -1.99 4.35
N VAL A 103 19.48 -2.23 3.04
CA VAL A 103 19.47 -3.59 2.47
C VAL A 103 20.70 -3.75 1.58
N GLY A 104 21.50 -4.77 1.85
CA GLY A 104 22.67 -5.08 1.02
C GLY A 104 22.26 -5.59 -0.37
N ALA A 105 23.10 -5.35 -1.38
CA ALA A 105 22.84 -5.73 -2.77
C ALA A 105 22.52 -7.22 -2.96
N LYS A 106 23.20 -8.11 -2.21
CA LYS A 106 22.92 -9.56 -2.24
C LYS A 106 21.50 -9.90 -1.78
N THR A 107 20.99 -9.18 -0.79
CA THR A 107 19.60 -9.34 -0.33
C THR A 107 18.65 -8.80 -1.39
N LEU A 108 18.89 -7.60 -1.94
CA LEU A 108 18.06 -7.06 -3.03
C LEU A 108 17.99 -8.00 -4.24
N LEU A 109 19.10 -8.63 -4.63
CA LEU A 109 19.11 -9.63 -5.70
C LEU A 109 18.22 -10.83 -5.38
N ARG A 110 18.32 -11.38 -4.16
CA ARG A 110 17.46 -12.50 -3.72
C ARG A 110 15.98 -12.09 -3.71
N LEU A 111 15.66 -10.89 -3.25
CA LEU A 111 14.30 -10.36 -3.24
C LEU A 111 13.78 -10.16 -4.67
N THR A 112 14.65 -9.74 -5.60
CA THR A 112 14.32 -9.61 -7.03
C THR A 112 13.97 -10.96 -7.65
N VAL A 113 14.76 -12.01 -7.37
CA VAL A 113 14.46 -13.37 -7.83
C VAL A 113 13.17 -13.89 -7.20
N LEU A 114 12.98 -13.67 -5.90
CA LEU A 114 11.77 -14.08 -5.18
C LEU A 114 10.52 -13.41 -5.77
N ILE A 115 10.56 -12.11 -6.00
CA ILE A 115 9.41 -11.37 -6.53
C ILE A 115 9.13 -11.73 -7.99
N ALA A 116 10.17 -11.92 -8.82
CA ALA A 116 9.98 -12.39 -10.19
C ALA A 116 9.32 -13.78 -10.24
N GLY A 117 9.75 -14.70 -9.37
CA GLY A 117 9.12 -16.02 -9.25
C GLY A 117 7.67 -15.94 -8.79
N PHE A 118 7.37 -15.09 -7.79
CA PHE A 118 6.01 -14.87 -7.32
C PHE A 118 5.10 -14.30 -8.42
N ILE A 119 5.56 -13.27 -9.14
CA ILE A 119 4.83 -12.67 -10.26
C ILE A 119 4.57 -13.71 -11.36
N ALA A 120 5.59 -14.49 -11.75
CA ALA A 120 5.44 -15.51 -12.79
C ALA A 120 4.43 -16.60 -12.39
N ILE A 121 4.46 -17.04 -11.13
CA ILE A 121 3.48 -18.01 -10.60
C ILE A 121 2.08 -17.39 -10.61
N SER A 122 1.93 -16.16 -10.11
CA SER A 122 0.65 -15.44 -10.07
C SER A 122 0.07 -15.30 -11.49
N ALA A 123 0.86 -14.83 -12.45
CA ALA A 123 0.46 -14.71 -13.85
C ALA A 123 0.08 -16.06 -14.48
N GLY A 124 0.85 -17.12 -14.17
CA GLY A 124 0.56 -18.48 -14.61
C GLY A 124 -0.78 -19.01 -14.07
N VAL A 125 -1.08 -18.76 -12.79
CA VAL A 125 -2.36 -19.11 -12.17
C VAL A 125 -3.50 -18.31 -12.79
N THR A 126 -3.33 -16.99 -12.97
CA THR A 126 -4.32 -16.12 -13.62
C THR A 126 -4.67 -16.63 -15.02
N THR A 127 -3.64 -16.99 -15.81
CA THR A 127 -3.80 -17.54 -17.16
C THR A 127 -4.49 -18.91 -17.14
N LEU A 128 -4.10 -19.81 -16.23
CA LEU A 128 -4.70 -21.13 -16.07
C LEU A 128 -6.19 -21.04 -15.72
N LEU A 129 -6.57 -20.07 -14.88
CA LEU A 129 -7.95 -19.80 -14.50
C LEU A 129 -8.73 -18.99 -15.55
N ARG A 130 -8.10 -18.66 -16.69
CA ARG A 130 -8.67 -17.84 -17.79
C ARG A 130 -9.20 -16.50 -17.30
N ARG A 131 -8.50 -15.88 -16.36
CA ARG A 131 -8.79 -14.54 -15.85
C ARG A 131 -7.99 -13.50 -16.66
N PRO A 132 -8.51 -12.27 -16.80
CA PRO A 132 -7.73 -11.20 -17.42
C PRO A 132 -6.48 -10.93 -16.57
N LEU A 133 -5.32 -10.77 -17.24
CA LEU A 133 -4.07 -10.45 -16.55
C LEU A 133 -4.11 -9.05 -15.92
N VAL A 134 -4.73 -8.10 -16.62
CA VAL A 134 -4.91 -6.73 -16.17
C VAL A 134 -6.36 -6.54 -15.71
N PRO A 135 -6.61 -6.10 -14.46
CA PRO A 135 -7.96 -5.80 -14.00
C PRO A 135 -8.60 -4.65 -14.78
N GLU A 136 -9.89 -4.77 -15.13
CA GLU A 136 -10.64 -3.76 -15.90
C GLU A 136 -10.59 -2.37 -15.26
N VAL A 137 -10.75 -2.28 -13.93
CA VAL A 137 -10.62 -1.03 -13.18
C VAL A 137 -9.30 -0.29 -13.44
N MET A 138 -8.20 -1.04 -13.61
CA MET A 138 -6.89 -0.42 -13.88
C MET A 138 -6.76 0.05 -15.32
N ILE A 139 -7.46 -0.57 -16.28
CA ILE A 139 -7.52 -0.11 -17.67
C ILE A 139 -8.26 1.24 -17.72
N GLU A 140 -9.40 1.36 -17.03
CA GLU A 140 -10.16 2.61 -16.95
C GLU A 140 -9.37 3.74 -16.26
N VAL A 141 -8.76 3.44 -15.11
CA VAL A 141 -7.85 4.35 -14.40
C VAL A 141 -6.73 4.84 -15.31
N TYR A 142 -6.10 3.95 -16.07
CA TYR A 142 -4.97 4.32 -16.91
C TYR A 142 -5.39 5.17 -18.11
N THR A 143 -6.48 4.79 -18.78
CA THR A 143 -7.00 5.48 -19.97
C THR A 143 -7.53 6.88 -19.67
N THR A 144 -8.04 7.12 -18.46
CA THR A 144 -8.54 8.44 -18.03
C THR A 144 -7.45 9.40 -17.54
N MET A 145 -6.22 8.92 -17.29
CA MET A 145 -5.14 9.74 -16.72
C MET A 145 -4.64 10.83 -17.68
N GLY A 146 -4.51 10.55 -18.98
CA GLY A 146 -3.96 11.48 -19.98
C GLY A 146 -2.48 11.88 -19.81
N TRP A 147 -1.94 11.89 -18.58
CA TRP A 147 -0.52 12.10 -18.24
C TRP A 147 -0.02 11.05 -17.23
N PRO A 148 0.39 9.86 -17.70
CA PRO A 148 0.75 8.73 -16.84
C PRO A 148 1.81 8.96 -15.75
N PRO A 149 2.84 9.84 -15.89
CA PRO A 149 3.92 9.93 -14.91
C PRO A 149 3.49 10.16 -13.44
N VAL A 150 2.44 10.94 -13.18
CA VAL A 150 1.95 11.16 -11.81
C VAL A 150 1.26 9.92 -11.26
N LEU A 151 0.53 9.18 -12.10
CA LEU A 151 -0.07 7.90 -11.71
C LEU A 151 1.02 6.87 -11.42
N TRP A 152 2.08 6.82 -12.24
CA TRP A 152 3.23 5.94 -12.00
C TRP A 152 3.93 6.27 -10.69
N PHE A 153 4.18 7.54 -10.41
CA PHE A 153 4.74 7.96 -9.12
C PHE A 153 3.83 7.55 -7.95
N ALA A 154 2.52 7.78 -8.09
CA ALA A 154 1.54 7.41 -7.07
C ALA A 154 1.55 5.90 -6.77
N LEU A 155 1.50 5.06 -7.81
CA LEU A 155 1.39 3.61 -7.67
C LEU A 155 2.73 2.93 -7.30
N ILE A 156 3.86 3.41 -7.84
CA ILE A 156 5.15 2.73 -7.69
C ILE A 156 5.90 3.23 -6.45
N ILE A 157 5.67 4.47 -6.02
CA ILE A 157 6.42 5.10 -4.92
C ILE A 157 5.49 5.48 -3.77
N ALA A 158 4.51 6.36 -4.00
CA ALA A 158 3.74 6.94 -2.91
C ALA A 158 2.94 5.88 -2.13
N ALA A 159 2.14 5.06 -2.83
CA ALA A 159 1.37 3.98 -2.22
C ALA A 159 2.27 2.96 -1.49
N PRO A 160 3.30 2.36 -2.13
CA PRO A 160 4.18 1.39 -1.45
C PRO A 160 4.87 1.97 -0.22
N VAL A 161 5.32 3.22 -0.26
CA VAL A 161 5.95 3.86 0.91
C VAL A 161 4.95 4.03 2.05
N PHE A 162 3.79 4.62 1.78
CA PHE A 162 2.76 4.81 2.79
C PHE A 162 2.26 3.49 3.36
N GLU A 163 1.86 2.57 2.50
CA GLU A 163 1.23 1.31 2.88
C GLU A 163 2.21 0.43 3.67
N GLU A 164 3.47 0.32 3.24
CA GLU A 164 4.44 -0.48 4.01
C GLU A 164 4.74 0.16 5.36
N ILE A 165 4.92 1.48 5.44
CA ILE A 165 5.11 2.17 6.73
C ILE A 165 3.91 1.96 7.65
N PHE A 166 2.69 2.01 7.12
CA PHE A 166 1.49 1.85 7.93
C PHE A 166 1.26 0.39 8.34
N PHE A 167 1.19 -0.55 7.39
CA PHE A 167 0.83 -1.94 7.65
C PHE A 167 1.98 -2.76 8.24
N ARG A 168 3.19 -2.66 7.68
CA ARG A 168 4.35 -3.51 8.07
C ARG A 168 5.30 -2.81 9.04
N GLY A 169 5.31 -1.47 9.01
CA GLY A 169 6.07 -0.63 9.92
C GLY A 169 5.34 -0.38 11.25
N PHE A 170 4.12 0.12 11.20
CA PHE A 170 3.39 0.57 12.40
C PHE A 170 2.46 -0.50 12.98
N LEU A 171 1.48 -0.98 12.20
CA LEU A 171 0.48 -1.93 12.69
C LEU A 171 1.09 -3.29 13.04
N PHE A 172 1.91 -3.85 12.14
CA PHE A 172 2.58 -5.13 12.37
C PHE A 172 3.45 -5.09 13.63
N GLU A 173 4.18 -3.99 13.85
CA GLU A 173 5.03 -3.81 15.02
C GLU A 173 4.23 -3.80 16.31
N GLY A 174 3.08 -3.12 16.36
CA GLY A 174 2.22 -3.13 17.54
C GLY A 174 1.53 -4.47 17.78
N PHE A 175 1.04 -5.12 16.72
CA PHE A 175 0.31 -6.39 16.86
C PHE A 175 1.24 -7.55 17.25
N ARG A 176 2.48 -7.58 16.77
CA ARG A 176 3.42 -8.66 17.12
C ARG A 176 3.82 -8.66 18.60
N GLN A 177 3.64 -7.54 19.30
CA GLN A 177 3.86 -7.43 20.75
C GLN A 177 2.71 -8.02 21.58
N SER A 178 1.60 -8.40 20.95
CA SER A 178 0.50 -9.10 21.61
C SER A 178 0.70 -10.62 21.58
N HIS A 179 -0.23 -11.36 22.20
CA HIS A 179 -0.28 -12.83 22.12
C HIS A 179 -0.42 -13.37 20.69
N LEU A 180 -0.75 -12.52 19.70
CA LEU A 180 -0.77 -12.90 18.28
C LEU A 180 0.62 -13.25 17.75
N GLY A 181 1.69 -12.67 18.32
CA GLY A 181 3.05 -12.79 17.83
C GLY A 181 3.19 -12.43 16.34
N ASN A 182 4.25 -12.93 15.71
CA ASN A 182 4.52 -12.66 14.30
C ASN A 182 3.44 -13.22 13.36
N THR A 183 2.92 -14.42 13.63
CA THR A 183 1.95 -15.10 12.75
C THR A 183 0.62 -14.37 12.73
N GLY A 184 0.05 -14.05 13.90
CA GLY A 184 -1.22 -13.34 13.95
C GLY A 184 -1.11 -11.90 13.46
N ALA A 185 0.00 -11.20 13.75
CA ALA A 185 0.26 -9.88 13.19
C ALA A 185 0.33 -9.91 11.65
N MET A 186 1.03 -10.89 11.08
CA MET A 186 1.13 -11.08 9.63
C MET A 186 -0.23 -11.31 8.97
N ILE A 187 -1.05 -12.21 9.52
CA ILE A 187 -2.39 -12.49 8.96
C ILE A 187 -3.26 -11.24 9.06
N LEU A 188 -3.27 -10.58 10.23
CA LEU A 188 -4.15 -9.44 10.50
C LEU A 188 -3.80 -8.23 9.63
N THR A 189 -2.53 -7.85 9.52
CA THR A 189 -2.14 -6.70 8.70
C THR A 189 -2.27 -6.98 7.21
N SER A 190 -2.06 -8.22 6.77
CA SER A 190 -2.31 -8.62 5.38
C SER A 190 -3.80 -8.57 5.05
N LEU A 191 -4.67 -8.95 6.00
CA LEU A 191 -6.12 -8.85 5.83
C LEU A 191 -6.57 -7.39 5.76
N PHE A 192 -6.12 -6.54 6.69
CA PHE A 192 -6.45 -5.10 6.64
C PHE A 192 -5.96 -4.44 5.36
N TRP A 193 -4.77 -4.83 4.87
CA TRP A 193 -4.27 -4.35 3.60
C TRP A 193 -5.13 -4.81 2.42
N ALA A 194 -5.57 -6.07 2.39
CA ALA A 194 -6.46 -6.55 1.32
C ALA A 194 -7.86 -5.88 1.36
N VAL A 195 -8.39 -5.56 2.54
CA VAL A 195 -9.72 -4.94 2.70
C VAL A 195 -9.77 -3.48 2.23
N ILE A 196 -8.65 -2.77 2.12
CA ILE A 196 -8.67 -1.42 1.52
C ILE A 196 -8.69 -1.44 -0.02
N HIS A 197 -8.65 -2.63 -0.63
CA HIS A 197 -8.60 -2.85 -2.07
C HIS A 197 -9.95 -3.35 -2.66
N LEU A 198 -11.07 -2.93 -2.08
CA LEU A 198 -12.42 -3.38 -2.46
C LEU A 198 -12.88 -2.96 -3.87
N GLN A 199 -12.14 -2.07 -4.54
CA GLN A 199 -12.35 -1.75 -5.95
C GLN A 199 -12.04 -2.92 -6.90
N TYR A 200 -11.37 -3.96 -6.41
CA TYR A 200 -11.03 -5.14 -7.18
C TYR A 200 -11.99 -6.32 -6.91
N GLY A 201 -11.98 -7.30 -7.81
CA GLY A 201 -12.69 -8.56 -7.62
C GLY A 201 -12.09 -9.45 -6.52
N THR A 202 -12.84 -10.46 -6.11
CA THR A 202 -12.42 -11.38 -5.03
C THR A 202 -11.13 -12.12 -5.33
N TYR A 203 -10.85 -12.42 -6.60
CA TYR A 203 -9.62 -13.10 -7.02
C TYR A 203 -8.40 -12.20 -6.78
N GLU A 204 -8.47 -10.96 -7.24
CA GLU A 204 -7.42 -9.96 -7.12
C GLU A 204 -7.19 -9.62 -5.64
N ILE A 205 -8.25 -9.43 -4.85
CA ILE A 205 -8.16 -9.21 -3.40
C ILE A 205 -7.47 -10.40 -2.69
N THR A 206 -7.75 -11.63 -3.12
CA THR A 206 -7.08 -12.83 -2.58
C THR A 206 -5.59 -12.82 -2.93
N THR A 207 -5.24 -12.45 -4.15
CA THR A 207 -3.84 -12.29 -4.58
C THR A 207 -3.14 -11.19 -3.78
N ILE A 208 -3.81 -10.06 -3.52
CA ILE A 208 -3.31 -8.98 -2.65
C ILE A 208 -3.11 -9.50 -1.22
N PHE A 209 -4.04 -10.27 -0.65
CA PHE A 209 -3.84 -10.87 0.67
C PHE A 209 -2.60 -11.77 0.72
N VAL A 210 -2.39 -12.63 -0.28
CA VAL A 210 -1.22 -13.50 -0.38
C VAL A 210 0.08 -12.70 -0.56
N SER A 211 0.07 -11.67 -1.40
CA SER A 211 1.19 -10.71 -1.52
C SER A 211 1.50 -10.04 -0.17
N GLY A 212 0.46 -9.74 0.60
CA GLY A 212 0.62 -9.15 1.92
C GLY A 212 1.33 -10.07 2.90
N ILE A 213 0.99 -11.37 2.87
CA ILE A 213 1.68 -12.40 3.64
C ILE A 213 3.14 -12.48 3.20
N LEU A 214 3.42 -12.51 1.89
CA LEU A 214 4.79 -12.55 1.35
C LEU A 214 5.62 -11.37 1.86
N LEU A 215 5.08 -10.14 1.81
CA LEU A 215 5.74 -8.94 2.31
C LEU A 215 6.01 -9.02 3.82
N CYS A 216 5.09 -9.56 4.62
CA CYS A 216 5.30 -9.81 6.04
C CYS A 216 6.36 -10.87 6.31
N VAL A 217 6.41 -11.97 5.54
CA VAL A 217 7.48 -12.97 5.63
C VAL A 217 8.83 -12.32 5.35
N VAL A 218 8.92 -11.49 4.31
CA VAL A 218 10.13 -10.72 3.98
C VAL A 218 10.49 -9.78 5.12
N ARG A 219 9.51 -9.07 5.70
CA ARG A 219 9.72 -8.16 6.85
C ARG A 219 10.32 -8.89 8.05
N ILE A 220 9.82 -10.09 8.36
CA ILE A 220 10.28 -10.93 9.47
C ILE A 220 11.69 -11.47 9.19
N ARG A 221 11.94 -11.97 7.99
CA ARG A 221 13.22 -12.60 7.61
C ARG A 221 14.37 -11.61 7.44
N THR A 222 14.08 -10.42 6.93
CA THR A 222 15.11 -9.40 6.64
C THR A 222 15.28 -8.41 7.78
N GLY A 223 14.27 -8.26 8.65
CA GLY A 223 14.27 -7.20 9.68
C GLY A 223 14.26 -5.78 9.09
N SER A 224 13.93 -5.62 7.80
CA SER A 224 14.00 -4.33 7.10
C SER A 224 12.69 -4.03 6.39
N LEU A 225 12.09 -2.89 6.73
CA LEU A 225 10.94 -2.36 6.00
C LEU A 225 11.32 -1.92 4.57
N SER A 226 12.55 -1.46 4.37
CA SER A 226 13.05 -1.09 3.04
C SER A 226 13.03 -2.27 2.06
N SER A 227 13.16 -3.50 2.56
CA SER A 227 12.99 -4.71 1.73
C SER A 227 11.55 -4.88 1.23
N CYS A 228 10.57 -4.57 2.08
CA CYS A 228 9.15 -4.63 1.73
C CYS A 228 8.76 -3.52 0.77
N ILE A 229 9.19 -2.27 1.03
CA ILE A 229 8.98 -1.13 0.12
C ILE A 229 9.54 -1.46 -1.26
N PHE A 230 10.77 -1.97 -1.34
CA PHE A 230 11.38 -2.37 -2.62
C PHE A 230 10.55 -3.42 -3.35
N MET A 231 10.18 -4.53 -2.68
CA MET A 231 9.38 -5.58 -3.33
C MET A 231 8.01 -5.09 -3.77
N HIS A 232 7.34 -4.28 -2.94
CA HIS A 232 6.04 -3.72 -3.26
C HIS A 232 6.13 -2.74 -4.45
N SER A 233 7.11 -1.83 -4.46
CA SER A 233 7.37 -0.97 -5.62
C SER A 233 7.65 -1.75 -6.90
N VAL A 234 8.39 -2.86 -6.83
CA VAL A 234 8.64 -3.73 -8.01
C VAL A 234 7.36 -4.41 -8.48
N MET A 235 6.51 -4.93 -7.57
CA MET A 235 5.21 -5.50 -7.94
C MET A 235 4.34 -4.46 -8.67
N ASN A 236 4.23 -3.26 -8.10
CA ASN A 236 3.41 -2.20 -8.70
C ASN A 236 4.01 -1.68 -10.00
N PHE A 237 5.34 -1.65 -10.13
CA PHE A 237 6.00 -1.32 -11.40
C PHE A 237 5.64 -2.32 -12.49
N VAL A 238 5.74 -3.62 -12.22
CA VAL A 238 5.39 -4.65 -13.20
C VAL A 238 3.91 -4.57 -13.57
N ALA A 239 3.01 -4.48 -12.58
CA ALA A 239 1.57 -4.33 -12.83
C ALA A 239 1.25 -3.08 -13.66
N THR A 240 1.90 -1.94 -13.37
CA THR A 240 1.71 -0.70 -14.13
C THR A 240 2.22 -0.80 -15.56
N VAL A 241 3.35 -1.51 -15.78
CA VAL A 241 3.87 -1.80 -17.11
C VAL A 241 2.92 -2.73 -17.87
N GLU A 242 2.36 -3.75 -17.23
CA GLU A 242 1.38 -4.64 -17.85
C GLU A 242 0.14 -3.86 -18.32
N VAL A 243 -0.37 -2.93 -17.51
CA VAL A 243 -1.49 -2.05 -17.91
C VAL A 243 -1.12 -1.20 -19.13
N GLU A 244 0.04 -0.56 -19.12
CA GLU A 244 0.51 0.27 -20.26
C GLU A 244 0.66 -0.56 -21.54
N LEU A 245 1.25 -1.76 -21.44
CA LEU A 245 1.41 -2.65 -22.58
C LEU A 245 0.06 -3.15 -23.09
N HIS A 246 -0.90 -3.43 -22.20
CA HIS A 246 -2.26 -3.81 -22.58
C HIS A 246 -2.98 -2.67 -23.32
N VAL A 247 -2.99 -1.46 -22.76
CA VAL A 247 -3.62 -0.27 -23.37
C VAL A 247 -3.01 0.06 -24.74
N ARG A 248 -1.71 -0.19 -24.92
CA ARG A 248 -1.03 -0.03 -26.22
C ARG A 248 -1.24 -1.19 -27.20
N ASN A 249 -2.06 -2.19 -26.86
CA ASN A 249 -2.28 -3.43 -27.63
C ASN A 249 -1.00 -4.25 -27.87
N LEU A 250 -0.03 -4.20 -26.95
CA LEU A 250 1.21 -4.97 -27.01
C LEU A 250 1.12 -6.31 -26.25
N LEU A 251 0.13 -6.44 -25.35
CA LEU A 251 -0.35 -7.71 -24.82
C LEU A 251 -1.60 -8.06 -25.65
N GLY A 252 -1.51 -9.05 -26.53
CA GLY A 252 -2.61 -9.42 -27.44
C GLY A 252 -3.95 -9.60 -26.71
N SER A 253 -5.04 -9.27 -27.42
CA SER A 253 -6.43 -9.36 -26.96
C SER A 253 -6.84 -10.77 -26.57
#